data_AF-A0AAE1WI90-F1
#
_entry.id   AF-A0AAE1WI90-F1
#
_cell.length_a   1.000
_cell.length_b   1.000
_cell.length_c   1.000
_cell.angle_alpha   90.00
_cell.angle_beta   90.00
_cell.angle_gamma   90.00
#
_symmetry.space_group_name_H-M   'P 1'
#
loop_
_entity.id
_entity.type
_entity.pdbx_description
1 polymer ?
#
loop_
_entity_poly.entity_id
_entity_poly.type
_entity_poly.pdbx_seq_one_letter_code
_entity_poly.pdbx_strand_id
1 'polypeptide(L)'
;MATSPETEHPVKAFGWAAKDTSGIFSPFKFSRRATGEHDVQLRILYCGVCHSDLHMAKNELGFTQFPMVPGHEIVGIVTEVGSKVKKCKVGDRVDPHLQYAYYDGTITQGGYSDIMVADEHFVILWPDNFPLDAGAPLLCAGVTTYSPLRHFGLDKPGTSVGVVGLGGLGHLAVKFAKAFGVGPDRHIGWYHRHGLCNSFPIYGSKFVEAGREAYLGRRAIIGSATGGLKETQEMIDFAAKHNILPDVEMIPMDYVNTAMERLFKSDVKYRFVIDIANTLKAE
;
A
#
# COMPACT_ATOMS: atom_id res chain seq x y z
N MET A 1 1.10 -30.18 17.24
CA MET A 1 2.38 -29.44 17.13
C MET A 1 2.15 -28.34 16.11
N ALA A 2 2.59 -27.10 16.37
CA ALA A 2 2.50 -26.05 15.35
C ALA A 2 3.37 -26.45 14.15
N THR A 3 2.79 -26.48 12.96
CA THR A 3 3.51 -26.73 11.71
C THR A 3 4.51 -25.60 11.48
N SER A 4 5.74 -25.92 11.07
CA SER A 4 6.72 -24.87 10.72
C SER A 4 6.20 -24.07 9.51
N PRO A 5 6.34 -22.73 9.47
CA PRO A 5 5.94 -21.92 8.31
C PRO A 5 6.55 -22.37 6.98
N GLU A 6 7.72 -23.01 7.01
CA GLU A 6 8.39 -23.58 5.84
C GLU A 6 7.70 -24.83 5.27
N THR A 7 6.95 -25.55 6.10
CA THR A 7 6.31 -26.83 5.78
C THR A 7 4.79 -26.76 5.83
N GLU A 8 4.23 -25.60 6.14
CA GLU A 8 2.79 -25.38 6.26
C GLU A 8 2.08 -25.57 4.91
N HIS A 9 2.73 -25.18 3.82
CA HIS A 9 2.22 -25.22 2.46
C HIS A 9 3.23 -25.83 1.46
N PRO A 10 2.78 -26.27 0.27
CA PRO A 10 3.65 -26.97 -0.67
C PRO A 10 4.65 -26.08 -1.43
N VAL A 11 4.32 -24.81 -1.71
CA VAL A 11 5.18 -23.93 -2.50
C VAL A 11 6.15 -23.21 -1.58
N LYS A 12 7.46 -23.41 -1.77
CA LYS A 12 8.48 -22.73 -0.97
C LYS A 12 8.54 -21.24 -1.33
N ALA A 13 8.67 -20.40 -0.31
CA ALA A 13 8.81 -18.96 -0.46
C ALA A 13 9.89 -18.44 0.48
N PHE A 14 10.49 -17.32 0.09
CA PHE A 14 11.53 -16.66 0.85
C PHE A 14 11.25 -15.17 0.92
N GLY A 15 11.50 -14.58 2.08
CA GLY A 15 11.28 -13.16 2.31
C GLY A 15 11.98 -12.65 3.55
N TRP A 16 11.64 -11.44 3.95
CA TRP A 16 12.14 -10.81 5.17
C TRP A 16 11.00 -10.57 6.14
N ALA A 17 11.15 -11.07 7.37
CA ALA A 17 10.13 -11.02 8.39
C ALA A 17 10.62 -10.32 9.66
N ALA A 18 9.71 -9.60 10.32
CA ALA A 18 9.85 -9.27 11.73
C ALA A 18 9.45 -10.50 12.56
N LYS A 19 10.23 -10.83 13.58
CA LYS A 19 10.02 -12.01 14.44
C LYS A 19 9.47 -11.65 15.83
N ASP A 20 9.53 -10.38 16.17
CA ASP A 20 9.05 -9.81 17.43
C ASP A 20 8.79 -8.30 17.27
N THR A 21 8.40 -7.66 18.37
CA THR A 21 8.02 -6.24 18.41
C THR A 21 9.18 -5.26 18.25
N SER A 22 10.43 -5.72 18.11
CA SER A 22 11.54 -4.83 17.71
C SER A 22 11.30 -4.25 16.31
N GLY A 23 10.54 -4.96 15.47
CA GLY A 23 10.29 -4.60 14.08
C GLY A 23 11.53 -4.72 13.19
N ILE A 24 12.58 -5.43 13.63
CA ILE A 24 13.76 -5.70 12.82
C ILE A 24 13.47 -6.83 11.84
N PHE A 25 13.63 -6.54 10.55
CA PHE A 25 13.44 -7.50 9.47
C PHE A 25 14.70 -8.33 9.25
N SER A 26 14.52 -9.64 9.09
CA SER A 26 15.59 -10.59 8.79
C SER A 26 15.12 -11.68 7.83
N PRO A 27 16.03 -12.36 7.11
CA PRO A 27 15.69 -13.48 6.24
C PRO A 27 14.78 -14.51 6.93
N PHE A 28 13.80 -14.99 6.18
CA PHE A 28 12.76 -15.89 6.63
C PHE A 28 12.31 -16.80 5.49
N LYS A 29 12.44 -18.11 5.71
CA LYS A 29 11.91 -19.15 4.83
C LYS A 29 10.50 -19.49 5.29
N PHE A 30 9.57 -19.60 4.34
CA PHE A 30 8.19 -19.99 4.61
C PHE A 30 7.62 -20.70 3.38
N SER A 31 6.31 -20.87 3.34
CA SER A 31 5.63 -21.51 2.24
C SER A 31 4.29 -20.85 1.93
N ARG A 32 3.82 -21.01 0.69
CA ARG A 32 2.53 -20.54 0.19
C ARG A 32 1.71 -21.69 -0.37
N ARG A 33 0.39 -21.56 -0.31
CA ARG A 33 -0.55 -22.53 -0.89
C ARG A 33 -0.22 -22.78 -2.37
N ALA A 34 -0.57 -23.96 -2.86
CA ALA A 34 -0.56 -24.23 -4.29
C ALA A 34 -1.57 -23.31 -5.02
N THR A 35 -1.32 -23.01 -6.29
CA THR A 35 -2.22 -22.22 -7.13
C THR A 35 -3.54 -22.98 -7.32
N GLY A 36 -4.57 -22.59 -6.56
CA GLY A 36 -5.92 -23.13 -6.68
C GLY A 36 -6.60 -22.74 -7.99
N GLU A 37 -7.82 -23.24 -8.22
CA GLU A 37 -8.54 -23.05 -9.51
C GLU A 37 -8.83 -21.58 -9.84
N HIS A 38 -8.96 -20.72 -8.83
CA HIS A 38 -9.20 -19.28 -8.95
C HIS A 38 -7.99 -18.42 -8.57
N ASP A 39 -6.85 -19.05 -8.25
CA ASP A 39 -5.68 -18.34 -7.79
C ASP A 39 -4.77 -17.91 -8.94
N VAL A 40 -4.04 -16.84 -8.67
CA VAL A 40 -3.00 -16.28 -9.50
C VAL A 40 -1.72 -16.29 -8.67
N GLN A 41 -0.70 -17.00 -9.15
CA GLN A 41 0.65 -16.90 -8.62
C GLN A 41 1.41 -15.86 -9.42
N LEU A 42 2.15 -15.00 -8.73
CA LEU A 42 3.02 -14.02 -9.34
C LEU A 42 4.42 -14.04 -8.71
N ARG A 43 5.41 -13.69 -9.53
CA ARG A 43 6.73 -13.28 -9.06
C ARG A 43 6.66 -11.80 -8.69
N ILE A 44 7.07 -11.47 -7.48
CA ILE A 44 7.09 -10.08 -7.03
C ILE A 44 8.28 -9.37 -7.67
N LEU A 45 8.05 -8.20 -8.25
CA LEU A 45 9.11 -7.34 -8.79
C LEU A 45 9.47 -6.24 -7.80
N TYR A 46 8.45 -5.56 -7.33
CA TYR A 46 8.58 -4.38 -6.48
C TYR A 46 7.57 -4.44 -5.34
N CYS A 47 7.99 -3.95 -4.17
CA CYS A 47 7.09 -3.75 -3.04
C CYS A 47 7.28 -2.37 -2.44
N GLY A 48 6.23 -1.58 -2.36
CA GLY A 48 6.25 -0.30 -1.65
C GLY A 48 6.40 -0.48 -0.14
N VAL A 49 7.02 0.52 0.51
CA VAL A 49 7.16 0.59 1.97
C VAL A 49 6.23 1.66 2.53
N CYS A 50 5.37 1.27 3.47
CA CYS A 50 4.40 2.15 4.08
C CYS A 50 4.59 2.30 5.60
N HIS A 51 4.02 3.35 6.19
CA HIS A 51 3.98 3.49 7.65
C HIS A 51 3.19 2.35 8.30
N SER A 52 2.17 1.80 7.64
CA SER A 52 1.46 0.62 8.13
C SER A 52 2.38 -0.58 8.33
N ASP A 53 3.39 -0.79 7.47
CA ASP A 53 4.36 -1.88 7.65
C ASP A 53 5.14 -1.70 8.97
N LEU A 54 5.53 -0.46 9.29
CA LEU A 54 6.22 -0.11 10.53
C LEU A 54 5.32 -0.32 11.77
N HIS A 55 4.09 0.17 11.74
CA HIS A 55 3.14 0.03 12.85
C HIS A 55 2.81 -1.44 13.14
N MET A 56 2.67 -2.25 12.08
CA MET A 56 2.46 -3.69 12.19
C MET A 56 3.71 -4.37 12.75
N ALA A 57 4.89 -4.12 12.19
CA ALA A 57 6.13 -4.75 12.66
C ALA A 57 6.47 -4.45 14.13
N LYS A 58 6.09 -3.27 14.64
CA LYS A 58 6.24 -2.89 16.04
C LYS A 58 5.05 -3.27 16.93
N ASN A 59 4.02 -3.87 16.34
CA ASN A 59 2.78 -4.25 17.01
C ASN A 59 2.10 -3.11 17.78
N GLU A 60 2.12 -1.88 17.24
CA GLU A 60 1.61 -0.70 17.93
C GLU A 60 0.08 -0.74 18.14
N LEU A 61 -0.62 -1.56 17.36
CA LEU A 61 -2.07 -1.80 17.49
C LEU A 61 -2.41 -3.09 18.27
N GLY A 62 -1.42 -3.87 18.71
CA GLY A 62 -1.59 -5.00 19.62
C GLY A 62 -2.10 -6.31 19.02
N PHE A 63 -2.33 -6.41 17.70
CA PHE A 63 -2.90 -7.60 17.03
C PHE A 63 -1.96 -8.30 16.04
N THR A 64 -0.68 -7.93 15.99
CA THR A 64 0.30 -8.51 15.05
C THR A 64 0.63 -9.95 15.45
N GLN A 65 0.63 -10.85 14.47
CA GLN A 65 1.04 -12.24 14.63
C GLN A 65 2.44 -12.42 14.04
N PHE A 66 3.40 -12.87 14.85
CA PHE A 66 4.77 -13.10 14.43
C PHE A 66 5.05 -14.60 14.19
N PRO A 67 5.95 -14.96 13.26
CA PRO A 67 6.70 -14.08 12.36
C PRO A 67 5.82 -13.46 11.26
N MET A 68 6.02 -12.17 10.98
CA MET A 68 5.27 -11.44 9.94
C MET A 68 6.18 -10.93 8.82
N VAL A 69 5.82 -11.26 7.59
CA VAL A 69 6.35 -10.63 6.37
C VAL A 69 5.40 -9.49 6.00
N PRO A 70 5.81 -8.21 6.04
CA PRO A 70 4.97 -7.09 5.62
C PRO A 70 4.95 -6.97 4.08
N GLY A 71 4.38 -5.87 3.58
CA GLY A 71 4.31 -5.57 2.16
C GLY A 71 2.91 -5.80 1.61
N HIS A 72 2.23 -4.71 1.30
CA HIS A 72 0.85 -4.68 0.83
C HIS A 72 0.67 -3.71 -0.36
N GLU A 73 1.79 -3.32 -0.97
CA GLU A 73 1.90 -2.45 -2.13
C GLU A 73 2.74 -3.21 -3.17
N ILE A 74 2.17 -4.23 -3.81
CA ILE A 74 2.93 -5.25 -4.54
C ILE A 74 2.74 -5.07 -6.04
N VAL A 75 3.82 -5.14 -6.81
CA VAL A 75 3.72 -5.19 -8.26
C VAL A 75 4.56 -6.37 -8.76
N GLY A 76 3.94 -7.23 -9.58
CA GLY A 76 4.55 -8.47 -10.03
C GLY A 76 4.12 -8.90 -11.42
N ILE A 77 4.69 -10.02 -11.86
CA ILE A 77 4.35 -10.69 -13.12
C ILE A 77 3.74 -12.04 -12.79
N VAL A 78 2.58 -12.33 -13.39
CA VAL A 78 1.91 -13.63 -13.24
C VAL A 78 2.80 -14.75 -13.76
N THR A 79 3.02 -15.76 -12.94
CA THR A 79 3.80 -16.97 -13.26
C THR A 79 2.92 -18.21 -13.42
N GLU A 80 1.76 -18.27 -12.77
CA GLU A 80 0.81 -19.37 -12.87
C GLU A 80 -0.62 -18.85 -12.65
N VAL A 81 -1.60 -19.47 -13.31
CA VAL A 81 -3.03 -19.19 -13.09
C VAL A 81 -3.80 -20.49 -12.94
N GLY A 82 -4.79 -20.46 -12.05
CA GLY A 82 -5.75 -21.54 -11.89
C GLY A 82 -6.61 -21.77 -13.13
N SER A 83 -7.17 -22.98 -13.24
CA SER A 83 -7.96 -23.42 -14.40
C SER A 83 -9.25 -22.63 -14.65
N LYS A 84 -9.76 -21.90 -13.64
CA LYS A 84 -10.99 -21.10 -13.71
C LYS A 84 -10.72 -19.60 -13.74
N VAL A 85 -9.46 -19.17 -13.67
CA VAL A 85 -9.08 -17.76 -13.75
C VAL A 85 -9.42 -17.21 -15.14
N LYS A 86 -10.11 -16.06 -15.16
CA LYS A 86 -10.48 -15.37 -16.41
C LYS A 86 -9.91 -13.96 -16.49
N LYS A 87 -9.52 -13.38 -15.36
CA LYS A 87 -9.13 -11.97 -15.26
C LYS A 87 -7.76 -11.67 -15.87
N CYS A 88 -6.81 -12.59 -15.77
CA CYS A 88 -5.43 -12.42 -16.23
C CYS A 88 -4.83 -13.73 -16.75
N LYS A 89 -3.66 -13.66 -17.35
CA LYS A 89 -2.86 -14.80 -17.85
C LYS A 89 -1.40 -14.67 -17.45
N VAL A 90 -0.65 -15.77 -17.58
CA VAL A 90 0.81 -15.79 -17.37
C VAL A 90 1.49 -14.71 -18.22
N GLY A 91 2.40 -13.95 -17.60
CA GLY A 91 3.08 -12.82 -18.21
C GLY A 91 2.40 -11.46 -18.00
N ASP A 92 1.14 -11.43 -17.54
CA ASP A 92 0.48 -10.17 -17.21
C ASP A 92 1.13 -9.51 -15.99
N ARG A 93 1.06 -8.17 -15.96
CA ARG A 93 1.49 -7.34 -14.84
C ARG A 93 0.32 -7.13 -13.90
N VAL A 94 0.51 -7.39 -12.61
CA VAL A 94 -0.58 -7.37 -11.64
C VAL A 94 -0.15 -6.91 -10.25
N ASP A 95 -1.14 -6.49 -9.45
CA ASP A 95 -1.06 -6.35 -7.99
C ASP A 95 -2.03 -7.32 -7.30
N PRO A 96 -1.58 -8.17 -6.37
CA PRO A 96 -2.45 -8.92 -5.46
C PRO A 96 -2.93 -8.03 -4.30
N HIS A 97 -3.96 -7.22 -4.55
CA HIS A 97 -4.41 -6.17 -3.65
C HIS A 97 -4.90 -6.71 -2.30
N LEU A 98 -4.29 -6.23 -1.21
CA LEU A 98 -4.80 -6.28 0.18
C LEU A 98 -5.59 -7.56 0.56
N GLN A 99 -4.95 -8.72 0.50
CA GLN A 99 -5.51 -9.95 1.05
C GLN A 99 -5.10 -10.10 2.52
N TYR A 100 -6.01 -9.76 3.45
CA TYR A 100 -5.68 -9.74 4.90
C TYR A 100 -5.83 -11.10 5.60
N ALA A 101 -6.74 -11.95 5.15
CA ALA A 101 -6.98 -13.26 5.76
C ALA A 101 -7.09 -14.35 4.70
N TYR A 102 -6.32 -15.42 4.85
CA TYR A 102 -6.48 -16.63 4.06
C TYR A 102 -7.69 -17.42 4.56
N TYR A 103 -8.42 -18.04 3.64
CA TYR A 103 -9.57 -18.89 3.96
C TYR A 103 -9.18 -20.18 4.70
N ASP A 104 -7.91 -20.57 4.66
CA ASP A 104 -7.37 -21.76 5.32
C ASP A 104 -6.93 -21.51 6.78
N GLY A 105 -7.03 -20.27 7.26
CA GLY A 105 -6.68 -19.88 8.63
C GLY A 105 -5.18 -19.72 8.88
N THR A 106 -4.33 -19.85 7.87
CA THR A 106 -2.89 -19.59 7.97
C THR A 106 -2.57 -18.10 7.96
N ILE A 107 -1.40 -17.73 8.48
CA ILE A 107 -0.98 -16.33 8.55
C ILE A 107 -0.65 -15.83 7.14
N THR A 108 -1.33 -14.77 6.71
CA THR A 108 -0.99 -14.08 5.46
C THR A 108 0.42 -13.49 5.53
N GLN A 109 1.32 -13.98 4.69
CA GLN A 109 2.67 -13.42 4.52
C GLN A 109 2.69 -12.46 3.32
N GLY A 110 3.16 -11.23 3.53
CA GLY A 110 3.10 -10.13 2.56
C GLY A 110 4.18 -10.13 1.48
N GLY A 111 4.33 -8.99 0.84
CA GLY A 111 5.12 -8.75 -0.37
C GLY A 111 6.62 -8.55 -0.20
N TYR A 112 7.16 -8.57 1.03
CA TYR A 112 8.61 -8.56 1.24
C TYR A 112 9.18 -9.97 1.00
N SER A 113 8.78 -10.60 -0.10
CA SER A 113 9.04 -11.99 -0.46
C SER A 113 9.17 -12.17 -1.98
N ASP A 114 9.64 -13.33 -2.41
CA ASP A 114 9.92 -13.66 -3.81
C ASP A 114 8.67 -13.90 -4.67
N ILE A 115 7.67 -14.56 -4.10
CA ILE A 115 6.42 -14.92 -4.78
C ILE A 115 5.19 -14.50 -3.97
N MET A 116 4.03 -14.41 -4.62
CA MET A 116 2.72 -14.22 -3.98
C MET A 116 1.66 -15.07 -4.69
N VAL A 117 0.67 -15.54 -3.93
CA VAL A 117 -0.49 -16.27 -4.45
C VAL A 117 -1.75 -15.60 -3.92
N ALA A 118 -2.62 -15.15 -4.81
CA ALA A 118 -3.85 -14.45 -4.47
C ALA A 118 -5.01 -14.94 -5.33
N ASP A 119 -6.24 -14.86 -4.80
CA ASP A 119 -7.44 -15.15 -5.58
C ASP A 119 -7.66 -14.06 -6.64
N GLU A 120 -8.08 -14.42 -7.86
CA GLU A 120 -8.25 -13.51 -9.00
C GLU A 120 -9.16 -12.30 -8.70
N HIS A 121 -10.07 -12.42 -7.73
CA HIS A 121 -10.92 -11.34 -7.28
C HIS A 121 -10.10 -10.14 -6.78
N PHE A 122 -9.05 -10.41 -6.01
CA PHE A 122 -8.20 -9.40 -5.39
C PHE A 122 -7.10 -8.88 -6.32
N VAL A 123 -6.94 -9.46 -7.51
CA VAL A 123 -5.87 -9.09 -8.44
C VAL A 123 -6.24 -7.82 -9.22
N ILE A 124 -5.48 -6.75 -9.10
CA ILE A 124 -5.61 -5.54 -9.93
C ILE A 124 -4.74 -5.70 -11.18
N LEU A 125 -5.31 -5.39 -12.34
CA LEU A 125 -4.59 -5.42 -13.61
C LEU A 125 -3.74 -4.17 -13.73
N TRP A 126 -2.46 -4.35 -14.05
CA TRP A 126 -1.52 -3.25 -14.20
C TRP A 126 -1.39 -2.84 -15.67
N PRO A 127 -1.65 -1.56 -16.04
CA PRO A 127 -1.56 -1.12 -17.42
C PRO A 127 -0.15 -1.28 -18.02
N ASP A 128 -0.06 -1.77 -19.26
CA ASP A 128 1.21 -2.07 -19.94
C ASP A 128 2.11 -0.84 -20.11
N ASN A 129 1.50 0.33 -20.26
CA ASN A 129 2.20 1.61 -20.42
C ASN A 129 2.55 2.28 -19.08
N PHE A 130 2.30 1.64 -17.94
CA PHE A 130 2.49 2.23 -16.63
C PHE A 130 3.69 1.64 -15.88
N PRO A 131 4.63 2.46 -15.38
CA PRO A 131 5.85 1.97 -14.72
C PRO A 131 5.59 1.09 -13.50
N LEU A 132 6.27 -0.06 -13.42
CA LEU A 132 6.11 -1.05 -12.34
C LEU A 132 6.89 -0.68 -11.07
N ASP A 133 8.01 0.01 -11.25
CA ASP A 133 8.98 0.40 -10.22
C ASP A 133 8.44 1.53 -9.33
N ALA A 134 7.92 2.59 -9.94
CA ALA A 134 7.45 3.76 -9.19
C ALA A 134 5.99 3.68 -8.78
N GLY A 135 5.18 2.82 -9.41
CA GLY A 135 3.73 2.83 -9.23
C GLY A 135 3.21 2.10 -7.99
N ALA A 136 3.97 1.15 -7.43
CA ALA A 136 3.52 0.32 -6.30
C ALA A 136 2.88 1.10 -5.12
N PRO A 137 3.41 2.29 -4.72
CA PRO A 137 2.81 3.09 -3.66
C PRO A 137 1.38 3.59 -3.90
N LEU A 138 0.88 3.54 -5.15
CA LEU A 138 -0.50 3.89 -5.49
C LEU A 138 -1.51 2.90 -4.88
N LEU A 139 -1.11 1.66 -4.68
CA LEU A 139 -1.97 0.58 -4.18
C LEU A 139 -2.35 0.76 -2.71
N CYS A 140 -1.69 1.66 -1.98
CA CYS A 140 -2.09 2.08 -0.64
C CYS A 140 -2.31 3.59 -0.58
N ALA A 141 -1.24 4.40 -0.67
CA ALA A 141 -1.36 5.85 -0.55
C ALA A 141 -2.16 6.48 -1.71
N GLY A 142 -2.10 5.89 -2.90
CA GLY A 142 -2.87 6.36 -4.05
C GLY A 142 -4.36 6.16 -3.86
N VAL A 143 -4.80 4.91 -3.67
CA VAL A 143 -6.23 4.61 -3.45
C VAL A 143 -6.78 5.31 -2.20
N THR A 144 -6.00 5.38 -1.12
CA THR A 144 -6.42 6.06 0.13
C THR A 144 -6.66 7.57 -0.07
N THR A 145 -6.02 8.19 -1.06
CA THR A 145 -6.23 9.62 -1.36
C THR A 145 -7.22 9.83 -2.50
N TYR A 146 -7.24 8.94 -3.50
CA TYR A 146 -8.18 8.96 -4.61
C TYR A 146 -9.62 8.67 -4.17
N SER A 147 -9.83 7.66 -3.32
CA SER A 147 -11.15 7.22 -2.87
C SER A 147 -11.97 8.35 -2.23
N PRO A 148 -11.50 9.06 -1.18
CA PRO A 148 -12.26 10.15 -0.60
C PRO A 148 -12.48 11.33 -1.57
N LEU A 149 -11.54 11.59 -2.50
CA LEU A 149 -11.74 12.64 -3.50
C LEU A 149 -12.95 12.33 -4.39
N ARG A 150 -13.09 11.07 -4.82
CA ARG A 150 -14.23 10.60 -5.64
C ARG A 150 -15.50 10.49 -4.83
N HIS A 151 -15.44 9.78 -3.70
CA HIS A 151 -16.61 9.45 -2.88
C HIS A 151 -17.34 10.70 -2.36
N PHE A 152 -16.61 11.74 -1.98
CA PHE A 152 -17.18 12.98 -1.47
C PHE A 152 -17.36 14.08 -2.54
N GLY A 153 -17.16 13.75 -3.82
CA GLY A 153 -17.35 14.68 -4.94
C GLY A 153 -16.38 15.88 -4.91
N LEU A 154 -15.19 15.67 -4.35
CA LEU A 154 -14.09 16.64 -4.30
C LEU A 154 -13.22 16.60 -5.56
N ASP A 155 -13.55 15.75 -6.51
CA ASP A 155 -12.93 15.54 -7.81
C ASP A 155 -13.53 16.43 -8.92
N LYS A 156 -14.49 17.30 -8.59
CA LYS A 156 -15.13 18.18 -9.57
C LYS A 156 -14.24 19.38 -9.90
N PRO A 157 -14.08 19.73 -11.19
CA PRO A 157 -13.34 20.92 -11.58
C PRO A 157 -13.86 22.18 -10.88
N GLY A 158 -12.93 23.01 -10.39
CA GLY A 158 -13.26 24.24 -9.66
C GLY A 158 -13.59 24.06 -8.17
N THR A 159 -13.67 22.82 -7.66
CA THR A 159 -13.69 22.58 -6.21
C THR A 159 -12.35 23.01 -5.59
N SER A 160 -12.38 23.66 -4.43
CA SER A 160 -11.17 24.00 -3.67
C SER A 160 -10.85 22.88 -2.69
N VAL A 161 -9.66 22.27 -2.83
CA VAL A 161 -9.16 21.23 -1.92
C VAL A 161 -7.86 21.69 -1.27
N GLY A 162 -7.79 21.53 0.05
CA GLY A 162 -6.57 21.72 0.84
C GLY A 162 -5.99 20.38 1.26
N VAL A 163 -4.67 20.23 1.16
CA VAL A 163 -3.93 19.05 1.64
C VAL A 163 -3.05 19.49 2.80
N VAL A 164 -3.17 18.79 3.93
CA VAL A 164 -2.39 19.07 5.15
C VAL A 164 -1.33 17.97 5.31
N GLY A 165 -0.05 18.37 5.25
CA GLY A 165 1.10 17.45 5.29
C GLY A 165 1.51 16.99 3.88
N LEU A 166 2.80 17.16 3.55
CA LEU A 166 3.38 16.76 2.26
C LEU A 166 4.36 15.60 2.45
N GLY A 167 3.81 14.42 2.74
CA GLY A 167 4.52 13.14 2.79
C GLY A 167 4.00 12.13 1.76
N GLY A 168 4.10 10.84 2.08
CA GLY A 168 3.68 9.73 1.20
C GLY A 168 2.23 9.81 0.69
N LEU A 169 1.25 10.15 1.53
CA LEU A 169 -0.13 10.36 1.08
C LEU A 169 -0.32 11.75 0.47
N GLY A 170 0.17 12.79 1.16
CA GLY A 170 -0.06 14.18 0.78
C GLY A 170 0.38 14.49 -0.64
N HIS A 171 1.57 14.04 -1.06
CA HIS A 171 2.05 14.32 -2.42
C HIS A 171 1.17 13.65 -3.50
N LEU A 172 0.60 12.47 -3.24
CA LEU A 172 -0.34 11.81 -4.17
C LEU A 172 -1.71 12.48 -4.18
N ALA A 173 -2.23 12.88 -3.02
CA ALA A 173 -3.47 13.66 -2.94
C ALA A 173 -3.40 14.92 -3.81
N VAL A 174 -2.25 15.59 -3.81
CA VAL A 174 -1.98 16.76 -4.65
C VAL A 174 -1.95 16.42 -6.13
N LYS A 175 -1.25 15.34 -6.52
CA LYS A 175 -1.19 14.91 -7.92
C LYS A 175 -2.57 14.52 -8.45
N PHE A 176 -3.39 13.80 -7.67
CA PHE A 176 -4.76 13.48 -8.04
C PHE A 176 -5.67 14.70 -8.11
N ALA A 177 -5.68 15.57 -7.09
CA ALA A 177 -6.48 16.79 -7.11
C ALA A 177 -6.18 17.64 -8.36
N LYS A 178 -4.88 17.82 -8.68
CA LYS A 178 -4.47 18.54 -9.89
C LYS A 178 -4.99 17.87 -11.17
N ALA A 179 -4.91 16.54 -11.26
CA ALA A 179 -5.37 15.79 -12.43
C ALA A 179 -6.89 15.83 -12.61
N PHE A 180 -7.66 15.95 -11.52
CA PHE A 180 -9.10 16.19 -11.56
C PHE A 180 -9.50 17.61 -11.98
N GLY A 181 -8.54 18.54 -12.12
CA GLY A 181 -8.84 19.95 -12.36
C GLY A 181 -9.39 20.67 -11.13
N VAL A 182 -9.12 20.12 -9.95
CA VAL A 182 -9.51 20.67 -8.65
C VAL A 182 -8.46 21.69 -8.23
N GLY A 183 -8.91 22.85 -7.75
CA GLY A 183 -8.07 23.99 -7.38
C GLY A 183 -8.38 25.24 -8.22
N PRO A 184 -8.60 26.41 -7.59
CA PRO A 184 -8.73 27.68 -8.31
C PRO A 184 -7.36 28.28 -8.61
N ASP A 185 -7.31 29.14 -9.62
CA ASP A 185 -6.21 30.03 -9.98
C ASP A 185 -5.58 30.87 -8.83
N ARG A 186 -6.01 30.78 -7.55
CA ARG A 186 -5.45 31.63 -6.47
C ARG A 186 -5.29 31.08 -5.06
N HIS A 187 -5.77 29.89 -4.68
CA HIS A 187 -5.65 29.45 -3.28
C HIS A 187 -5.49 27.94 -3.13
N ILE A 188 -4.34 27.40 -3.55
CA ILE A 188 -3.86 26.17 -2.91
C ILE A 188 -3.11 26.61 -1.65
N GLY A 189 -3.78 26.49 -0.50
CA GLY A 189 -3.17 26.73 0.79
C GLY A 189 -2.32 25.54 1.21
N TRP A 190 -1.02 25.61 0.94
CA TRP A 190 -0.06 24.59 1.34
C TRP A 190 0.34 24.78 2.80
N TYR A 191 -0.21 23.98 3.69
CA TYR A 191 0.26 23.96 5.07
C TYR A 191 1.34 22.89 5.20
N HIS A 192 2.60 23.32 5.09
CA HIS A 192 3.76 22.57 5.60
C HIS A 192 3.72 22.56 7.13
N ARG A 193 2.81 21.78 7.69
CA ARG A 193 3.01 21.23 9.03
C ARG A 193 3.65 19.86 8.81
N HIS A 194 4.71 19.54 9.55
CA HIS A 194 5.39 18.24 9.53
C HIS A 194 4.46 17.17 10.14
N GLY A 195 3.32 16.94 9.48
CA GLY A 195 2.32 15.96 9.86
C GLY A 195 2.81 14.61 9.38
N LEU A 196 3.46 13.90 10.30
CA LEU A 196 3.56 12.45 10.28
C LEU A 196 2.21 11.86 9.85
N CYS A 197 2.24 10.71 9.17
CA CYS A 197 1.07 9.86 8.97
C CYS A 197 0.48 9.31 10.30
N ASN A 198 0.90 9.87 11.44
CA ASN A 198 0.43 9.56 12.76
C ASN A 198 -0.71 10.50 13.07
N SER A 199 -1.91 9.92 13.14
CA SER A 199 -2.99 10.32 14.05
C SER A 199 -2.94 11.79 14.47
N PHE A 200 -3.78 12.65 13.89
CA PHE A 200 -4.09 13.93 14.53
C PHE A 200 -4.72 13.60 15.89
N PRO A 201 -4.02 13.79 17.02
CA PRO A 201 -4.61 13.51 18.30
C PRO A 201 -5.48 14.73 18.60
N ILE A 202 -6.77 14.63 18.29
CA ILE A 202 -7.74 15.65 18.68
C ILE A 202 -8.09 15.38 20.16
N TYR A 203 -7.16 15.66 21.07
CA TYR A 203 -7.42 15.57 22.51
C TYR A 203 -8.05 16.88 23.04
N GLY A 204 -9.07 16.74 23.89
CA GLY A 204 -9.58 17.81 24.76
C GLY A 204 -10.18 19.02 24.03
N SER A 205 -9.67 20.21 24.33
CA SER A 205 -10.21 21.51 23.86
C SER A 205 -10.29 21.63 22.34
N LYS A 206 -9.38 20.98 21.60
CA LYS A 206 -9.41 20.95 20.12
C LYS A 206 -10.59 20.17 19.56
N PHE A 207 -11.13 19.19 20.30
CA PHE A 207 -12.32 18.44 19.90
C PHE A 207 -13.58 19.30 20.06
N VAL A 208 -13.66 20.06 21.15
CA VAL A 208 -14.75 21.02 21.38
C VAL A 208 -14.71 22.14 20.34
N GLU A 209 -13.52 22.64 20.00
CA GLU A 209 -13.34 23.64 18.96
C GLU A 209 -13.73 23.11 17.58
N ALA A 210 -13.25 21.93 17.19
CA ALA A 210 -13.65 21.25 15.96
C ALA A 210 -15.16 20.99 15.90
N GLY A 211 -15.77 20.58 17.03
CA GLY A 211 -17.21 20.36 17.15
C GLY A 211 -18.03 21.65 17.02
N ARG A 212 -17.56 22.76 17.62
CA ARG A 212 -18.18 24.08 17.47
C ARG A 212 -18.10 24.58 16.03
N GLU A 213 -16.95 24.47 15.38
CA GLU A 213 -16.77 24.86 13.98
C GLU A 213 -17.59 23.98 13.02
N ALA A 214 -17.70 22.68 13.31
CA ALA A 214 -18.55 21.76 12.57
C ALA A 214 -20.04 22.13 12.69
N TYR A 215 -20.51 22.40 13.91
CA TYR A 215 -21.91 22.76 14.18
C TYR A 215 -22.28 24.13 13.57
N LEU A 216 -21.50 25.18 13.86
CA LEU A 216 -21.80 26.54 13.39
C LEU A 216 -21.60 26.67 11.87
N GLY A 217 -20.58 26.01 11.32
CA GLY A 217 -20.24 26.08 9.90
C GLY A 217 -20.89 25.01 9.02
N ARG A 218 -21.71 24.12 9.60
CA ARG A 218 -22.26 22.92 8.93
C ARG A 218 -21.19 22.11 8.19
N ARG A 219 -20.02 21.92 8.83
CA ARG A 219 -18.89 21.18 8.27
C ARG A 219 -18.91 19.73 8.74
N ALA A 220 -18.37 18.83 7.92
CA ALA A 220 -18.22 17.42 8.25
C ALA A 220 -16.76 17.05 8.50
N ILE A 221 -16.52 16.12 9.43
CA ILE A 221 -15.23 15.45 9.64
C ILE A 221 -15.48 13.98 9.33
N ILE A 222 -14.76 13.45 8.34
CA ILE A 222 -14.99 12.09 7.83
C ILE A 222 -13.64 11.38 7.73
N GLY A 223 -13.58 10.15 8.24
CA GLY A 223 -12.45 9.25 8.05
C GLY A 223 -12.60 8.42 6.79
N SER A 224 -11.50 8.17 6.08
CA SER A 224 -11.42 7.24 4.96
C SER A 224 -10.09 6.50 5.04
N ALA A 225 -10.11 5.22 4.71
CA ALA A 225 -8.94 4.36 4.66
C ALA A 225 -9.10 3.43 3.46
N THR A 226 -8.05 3.26 2.66
CA THR A 226 -8.05 2.43 1.45
C THR A 226 -9.21 2.77 0.48
N GLY A 227 -9.54 1.86 -0.43
CA GLY A 227 -10.71 1.90 -1.31
C GLY A 227 -11.13 0.49 -1.70
N GLY A 228 -12.29 0.35 -2.34
CA GLY A 228 -12.75 -0.95 -2.83
C GLY A 228 -11.98 -1.41 -4.06
N LEU A 229 -11.91 -2.72 -4.34
CA LEU A 229 -11.17 -3.28 -5.49
C LEU A 229 -11.51 -2.61 -6.84
N LYS A 230 -12.80 -2.32 -7.07
CA LYS A 230 -13.26 -1.61 -8.26
C LYS A 230 -12.66 -0.20 -8.33
N GLU A 231 -12.66 0.52 -7.21
CA GLU A 231 -12.11 1.86 -7.12
C GLU A 231 -10.58 1.87 -7.25
N THR A 232 -9.90 0.85 -6.73
CA THR A 232 -8.47 0.64 -6.92
C THR A 232 -8.13 0.45 -8.40
N GLN A 233 -8.90 -0.37 -9.14
CA GLN A 233 -8.70 -0.52 -10.59
C GLN A 233 -8.94 0.80 -11.34
N GLU A 234 -10.04 1.50 -11.04
CA GLU A 234 -10.34 2.81 -11.63
C GLU A 234 -9.21 3.83 -11.35
N MET A 235 -8.65 3.81 -10.14
CA MET A 235 -7.55 4.68 -9.74
C MET A 235 -6.27 4.38 -10.52
N ILE A 236 -5.90 3.11 -10.68
CA ILE A 236 -4.71 2.72 -11.45
C ILE A 236 -4.88 3.10 -12.93
N ASP A 237 -6.04 2.86 -13.52
CA ASP A 237 -6.33 3.23 -14.90
C ASP A 237 -6.27 4.76 -15.08
N PHE A 238 -6.80 5.51 -14.12
CA PHE A 238 -6.72 6.97 -14.10
C PHE A 238 -5.28 7.46 -13.94
N ALA A 239 -4.50 6.86 -13.04
CA ALA A 239 -3.11 7.21 -12.82
C ALA A 239 -2.27 6.98 -14.09
N ALA A 240 -2.48 5.84 -14.77
CA ALA A 240 -1.82 5.54 -16.03
C ALA A 240 -2.20 6.54 -17.14
N LYS A 241 -3.48 6.88 -17.26
CA LYS A 241 -3.96 7.86 -18.25
C LYS A 241 -3.39 9.26 -18.03
N HIS A 242 -3.23 9.67 -16.78
CA HIS A 242 -2.79 11.02 -16.40
C HIS A 242 -1.30 11.10 -16.03
N ASN A 243 -0.55 10.01 -16.20
CA ASN A 243 0.88 9.90 -15.82
C ASN A 243 1.14 10.29 -14.36
N ILE A 244 0.28 9.85 -13.45
CA ILE A 244 0.39 10.13 -12.01
C ILE A 244 1.25 9.03 -11.39
N LEU A 245 2.51 9.37 -11.11
CA LEU A 245 3.42 8.48 -10.38
C LEU A 245 3.78 9.08 -9.01
N PRO A 246 3.92 8.25 -7.97
CA PRO A 246 4.61 8.64 -6.74
C PRO A 246 6.06 9.06 -7.01
N ASP A 247 6.62 9.94 -6.18
CA ASP A 247 8.08 10.16 -6.18
C ASP A 247 8.71 9.12 -5.24
N VAL A 248 9.58 8.28 -5.78
CA VAL A 248 10.11 7.10 -5.08
C VAL A 248 11.63 7.12 -4.94
N GLU A 249 12.11 6.61 -3.81
CA GLU A 249 13.47 6.16 -3.61
C GLU A 249 13.49 4.63 -3.70
N MET A 250 14.10 4.11 -4.77
CA MET A 250 14.31 2.67 -4.93
C MET A 250 15.40 2.18 -3.96
N ILE A 251 15.13 1.10 -3.25
CA ILE A 251 16.06 0.50 -2.27
C ILE A 251 16.23 -1.01 -2.50
N PRO A 252 17.40 -1.57 -2.19
CA PRO A 252 17.56 -3.03 -2.08
C PRO A 252 16.90 -3.56 -0.80
N MET A 253 16.56 -4.87 -0.78
CA MET A 253 15.92 -5.51 0.38
C MET A 253 16.75 -5.42 1.65
N ASP A 254 18.08 -5.54 1.57
CA ASP A 254 18.97 -5.47 2.73
C ASP A 254 19.01 -4.08 3.40
N TYR A 255 18.56 -3.03 2.69
CA TYR A 255 18.42 -1.67 3.21
C TYR A 255 17.09 -1.43 3.95
N VAL A 256 16.16 -2.41 3.99
CA VAL A 256 14.80 -2.20 4.50
C VAL A 256 14.75 -1.73 5.95
N ASN A 257 15.64 -2.23 6.82
CA ASN A 257 15.69 -1.78 8.22
C ASN A 257 16.11 -0.30 8.32
N THR A 258 17.11 0.13 7.55
CA THR A 258 17.51 1.53 7.46
C THR A 258 16.39 2.40 6.86
N ALA A 259 15.68 1.89 5.85
CA ALA A 259 14.53 2.58 5.27
C ALA A 259 13.41 2.78 6.30
N MET A 260 13.17 1.83 7.20
CA MET A 260 12.17 1.95 8.28
C MET A 260 12.55 3.02 9.31
N GLU A 261 13.83 3.13 9.67
CA GLU A 261 14.31 4.21 10.54
C GLU A 261 14.17 5.59 9.88
N ARG A 262 14.50 5.69 8.58
CA ARG A 262 14.35 6.92 7.79
C ARG A 262 12.88 7.29 7.66
N LEU A 263 12.01 6.32 7.36
CA LEU A 263 10.57 6.51 7.25
C LEU A 263 9.96 7.05 8.54
N PHE A 264 10.34 6.51 9.70
CA PHE A 264 9.91 7.01 11.00
C PHE A 264 10.31 8.47 11.24
N LYS A 265 11.49 8.88 10.74
CA LYS A 265 11.99 10.26 10.80
C LYS A 265 11.44 11.16 9.69
N SER A 266 10.56 10.64 8.82
CA SER A 266 10.09 11.32 7.60
C SER A 266 11.24 11.75 6.66
N ASP A 267 12.35 11.03 6.69
CA ASP A 267 13.54 11.23 5.85
C ASP A 267 13.43 10.44 4.54
N VAL A 268 12.44 10.81 3.71
CA VAL A 268 12.21 10.21 2.39
C VAL A 268 11.44 11.19 1.51
N LYS A 269 11.77 11.24 0.21
CA LYS A 269 11.06 12.07 -0.77
C LYS A 269 10.50 11.22 -1.91
N TYR A 270 9.28 10.70 -1.84
CA TYR A 270 8.32 10.73 -0.73
C TYR A 270 7.94 9.32 -0.24
N ARG A 271 8.39 8.28 -0.95
CA ARG A 271 8.09 6.87 -0.71
C ARG A 271 9.33 6.03 -0.96
N PHE A 272 9.46 4.91 -0.27
CA PHE A 272 10.41 3.87 -0.65
C PHE A 272 9.70 2.78 -1.45
N VAL A 273 10.43 2.18 -2.38
CA VAL A 273 10.04 0.94 -3.05
C VAL A 273 11.24 0.00 -3.04
N ILE A 274 11.01 -1.24 -2.63
CA ILE A 274 12.01 -2.29 -2.60
C ILE A 274 12.08 -2.94 -3.98
N ASP A 275 13.28 -3.03 -4.56
CA ASP A 275 13.56 -3.82 -5.77
C ASP A 275 13.69 -5.30 -5.39
N ILE A 276 12.56 -5.97 -5.20
CA ILE A 276 12.50 -7.36 -4.75
C ILE A 276 13.21 -8.27 -5.75
N ALA A 277 12.83 -8.19 -7.03
CA ALA A 277 13.30 -9.13 -8.04
C ALA A 277 14.82 -9.13 -8.22
N ASN A 278 15.48 -7.97 -8.08
CA ASN A 278 16.92 -7.88 -8.31
C ASN A 278 17.76 -8.02 -7.03
N THR A 279 17.16 -7.82 -5.85
CA THR A 279 17.94 -7.67 -4.61
C THR A 279 17.58 -8.68 -3.52
N LEU A 280 16.41 -9.31 -3.58
CA LEU A 280 16.08 -10.41 -2.68
C LEU A 280 16.80 -11.69 -3.14
N LYS A 281 17.80 -12.12 -2.37
CA LYS A 281 18.56 -13.34 -2.63
C LYS A 281 18.21 -14.38 -1.58
N ALA A 282 17.68 -15.52 -2.03
CA ALA A 282 17.57 -16.70 -1.17
C ALA A 282 18.98 -17.23 -0.90
N GLU A 283 19.34 -17.34 0.39
CA GLU A 283 20.55 -18.04 0.84
C GLU A 283 20.44 -19.56 0.65
#